data_AF-A0A847MLZ4-F1
#
_entry.id   AF-A0A847MLZ4-F1
#
_cell.length_a   1.000
_cell.length_b   1.000
_cell.length_c   1.000
_cell.angle_alpha   90.00
_cell.angle_beta   90.00
_cell.angle_gamma   90.00
#
_symmetry.space_group_name_H-M   'P 1'
#
loop_
_entity.id
_entity.type
_entity.pdbx_description
1 polymer ?
#
loop_
_entity_poly.entity_id
_entity_poly.type
_entity_poly.pdbx_seq_one_letter_code
_entity_poly.pdbx_strand_id
1 'polypeptide(L)' 'DQTVDSTLMKRYGTLDEQAAAILFLASDEASYITGTVLPVGGGDQG' A
#
# COMPACT_ATOMS: atom_id res chain seq x y z
N ASP A 1 -19.76 -0.80 3.10
CA ASP A 1 -19.05 -0.61 1.81
C ASP A 1 -17.88 -1.54 1.91
N GLN A 2 -17.84 -2.58 1.08
CA GLN A 2 -17.02 -3.78 1.35
C GLN A 2 -15.55 -3.43 1.64
N THR A 3 -15.00 -2.45 0.93
CA THR A 3 -13.64 -1.92 1.14
C THR A 3 -13.41 -1.29 2.52
N VAL A 4 -14.38 -0.53 3.04
CA VAL A 4 -14.27 0.14 4.35
C VAL A 4 -14.43 -0.88 5.49
N ASP A 5 -15.20 -1.93 5.25
CA ASP A 5 -15.46 -2.98 6.24
C ASP A 5 -14.26 -3.93 6.36
N SER A 6 -13.57 -4.25 5.25
CA SER A 6 -12.40 -5.14 5.22
C SER A 6 -11.12 -4.47 5.73
N THR A 7 -10.91 -3.19 5.41
CA THR A 7 -9.73 -2.45 5.88
C THR A 7 -9.72 -2.32 7.41
N LEU A 8 -8.55 -2.54 8.02
CA LEU A 8 -8.37 -2.38 9.46
C LEU A 8 -8.34 -0.91 9.88
N MET A 9 -8.04 -0.01 8.94
CA MET A 9 -8.03 1.44 9.16
C MET A 9 -9.42 2.10 9.10
N LYS A 10 -10.47 1.35 8.71
CA LYS A 10 -11.87 1.81 8.61
C LYS A 10 -12.06 3.09 7.79
N ARG A 11 -11.24 3.26 6.74
CA ARG A 11 -11.34 4.36 5.77
C ARG A 11 -10.73 3.94 4.45
N TYR A 12 -11.07 4.67 3.40
CA TYR A 12 -10.33 4.60 2.15
C TYR A 12 -8.92 5.17 2.31
N GLY A 13 -7.98 4.57 1.57
CA GLY A 13 -6.64 5.14 1.38
C GLY A 13 -6.71 6.40 0.50
N THR A 14 -5.75 7.29 0.69
CA THR A 14 -5.59 8.46 -0.18
C THR A 14 -4.70 8.13 -1.39
N LEU A 15 -4.74 8.96 -2.42
CA LEU A 15 -3.83 8.83 -3.56
C LEU A 15 -2.37 9.01 -3.14
N ASP A 16 -2.11 9.86 -2.16
CA ASP A 16 -0.76 10.10 -1.64
C ASP A 16 -0.19 8.88 -0.94
N GLU A 17 -1.01 8.12 -0.21
CA GLU A 17 -0.60 6.86 0.42
C GLU A 17 -0.17 5.82 -0.63
N GLN A 18 -0.86 5.77 -1.78
CA GLN A 18 -0.46 4.90 -2.90
C GLN A 18 0.81 5.40 -3.59
N ALA A 19 0.88 6.69 -3.88
CA ALA A 19 2.03 7.30 -4.55
C ALA A 19 3.31 7.15 -3.72
N ALA A 20 3.22 7.31 -2.40
CA ALA A 20 4.37 7.16 -1.50
C ALA A 20 4.96 5.75 -1.53
N ALA A 21 4.12 4.70 -1.53
CA ALA A 21 4.59 3.32 -1.61
C ALA A 21 5.27 3.02 -2.97
N ILE A 22 4.72 3.54 -4.07
CA ILE A 22 5.33 3.42 -5.40
C ILE A 22 6.67 4.14 -5.44
N LEU A 23 6.74 5.37 -4.92
CA LEU A 23 7.98 6.15 -4.88
C LEU A 23 9.05 5.46 -4.04
N PHE A 24 8.69 4.85 -2.91
CA PHE A 24 9.60 4.05 -2.10
C PHE A 24 10.15 2.86 -2.89
N LEU A 25 9.30 2.08 -3.56
CA LEU A 25 9.77 0.94 -4.36
C LEU A 25 10.63 1.37 -5.57
N ALA A 26 10.45 2.60 -6.06
CA ALA A 26 11.22 3.17 -7.15
C ALA A 26 12.53 3.85 -6.69
N SER A 27 12.78 3.95 -5.38
CA SER A 27 13.93 4.66 -4.83
C SER A 27 15.09 3.73 -4.48
N ASP A 28 16.27 4.30 -4.24
CA ASP A 28 17.49 3.55 -3.89
C ASP A 28 17.35 2.82 -2.54
N GLU A 29 16.48 3.31 -1.65
CA GLU A 29 16.16 2.69 -0.37
C GLU A 29 15.56 1.29 -0.53
N ALA A 30 14.91 0.99 -1.66
CA ALA A 30 14.36 -0.33 -1.98
C ALA A 30 15.32 -1.23 -2.78
N SER A 31 16.60 -0.87 -2.92
CA SER A 31 17.58 -1.55 -3.80
C SER A 31 17.76 -3.05 -3.59
N TYR A 32 17.39 -3.59 -2.42
CA TYR A 32 17.46 -5.03 -2.13
C TYR A 32 16.08 -5.72 -2.04
N ILE A 33 15.01 -5.01 -2.40
CA ILE A 33 13.64 -5.53 -2.43
C ILE A 33 13.32 -5.94 -3.87
N THR A 34 13.08 -7.23 -4.10
CA THR A 34 12.70 -7.75 -5.41
C THR A 34 11.76 -8.96 -5.28
N GLY A 35 10.98 -9.23 -6.33
CA GLY A 35 10.09 -10.40 -6.39
C GLY A 35 8.97 -10.42 -5.35
N THR A 36 8.63 -9.27 -4.76
CA THR A 36 7.62 -9.15 -3.72
C THR A 36 6.46 -8.25 -4.16
N VAL A 37 5.30 -8.45 -3.53
CA VAL A 37 4.13 -7.58 -3.65
C VAL A 37 3.96 -6.87 -2.31
N LEU A 38 3.81 -5.55 -2.32
CA LEU A 38 3.54 -4.74 -1.13
C LEU A 38 2.09 -4.24 -1.19
N PRO A 39 1.15 -4.83 -0.44
CA PRO A 39 -0.23 -4.36 -0.44
C PRO A 39 -0.39 -3.09 0.39
N VAL A 40 -1.06 -2.11 -0.19
CA VAL A 40 -1.31 -0.79 0.41
C VAL A 40 -2.82 -0.60 0.55
N GLY A 41 -3.42 -1.43 1.40
CA GLY A 41 -4.88 -1.52 1.62
C GLY A 41 -5.33 -1.18 3.05
N GLY A 42 -4.48 -0.54 3.86
CA GLY A 42 -4.81 -0.25 5.27
C GLY A 42 -5.04 -1.51 6.11
N GLY A 43 -4.28 -2.58 5.83
CA GLY A 43 -4.40 -3.88 6.48
C GLY A 43 -5.23 -4.91 5.70
N ASP A 44 -5.91 -4.48 4.63
CA ASP A 44 -6.50 -5.37 3.63
C ASP A 44 -5.44 -5.79 2.60
N GLN A 45 -5.50 -7.03 2.12
CA GLN A 45 -4.59 -7.57 1.10
C GLN A 45 -5.31 -7.86 -0.24
N GLY A 46 -6.62 -7.61 -0.30
CA GLY A 46 -7.50 -7.98 -1.41
C GLY A 46 -8.73 -8.74 -0.92
#